data_AF-A0A523FQ46-F1
#
_entry.id   AF-A0A523FQ46-F1
#
_cell.length_a   1.000
_cell.length_b   1.000
_cell.length_c   1.000
_cell.angle_alpha   90.00
_cell.angle_beta   90.00
_cell.angle_gamma   90.00
#
_symmetry.space_group_name_H-M   'P 1'
#
loop_
_entity.id
_entity.type
_entity.pdbx_description
1 polymer ?
#
loop_
_entity_poly.entity_id
_entity_poly.type
_entity_poly.pdbx_seq_one_letter_code
_entity_poly.pdbx_strand_id
1 'polypeptide(L)' 'MAMTPTFGNSRRAVTGLLILCLLYMTATKTGAADDGQTFSGLQVPRFVSLKTDRVNLRTGPSQNYPIKLVYVRKGLPL' A
#
# COMPACT_ATOMS: atom_id res chain seq x y z
N MET A 1 -24.11 45.51 31.72
CA MET A 1 -22.77 45.05 31.26
C MET A 1 -22.76 43.54 31.36
N ALA A 2 -23.26 42.84 30.32
CA ALA A 2 -23.53 41.41 30.36
C ALA A 2 -22.40 40.65 29.65
N MET A 3 -21.68 39.82 30.40
CA MET A 3 -20.65 38.92 29.88
C MET A 3 -21.21 37.51 29.99
N THR A 4 -21.69 36.96 28.88
CA THR A 4 -22.20 35.60 28.78
C THR A 4 -21.03 34.62 28.57
N PRO A 5 -20.92 33.52 29.34
CA PRO A 5 -19.86 32.55 29.14
C PRO A 5 -20.23 31.53 28.04
N THR A 6 -19.48 31.54 26.95
CA THR A 6 -19.66 30.70 25.76
C THR A 6 -19.12 29.27 25.97
N PHE A 7 -19.81 28.42 26.76
CA PHE A 7 -19.39 27.02 27.00
C PHE A 7 -19.90 26.00 25.94
N GLY A 8 -20.50 26.45 24.83
CA GLY A 8 -21.09 25.57 23.80
C GLY A 8 -20.13 25.10 22.68
N ASN A 9 -18.91 25.63 22.61
CA ASN A 9 -18.06 25.48 21.41
C ASN A 9 -17.15 24.25 21.42
N SER A 10 -16.78 23.74 22.60
CA SER A 10 -15.85 22.60 22.75
C SER A 10 -16.45 21.27 22.26
N ARG A 11 -17.74 21.02 22.56
CA ARG A 11 -18.46 19.83 22.07
C ARG A 11 -18.60 19.83 20.55
N ARG A 12 -18.84 21.01 19.95
CA ARG A 12 -18.93 21.20 18.49
C ARG A 12 -17.58 21.03 17.80
N ALA A 13 -16.49 21.49 18.42
CA ALA A 13 -15.13 21.32 17.94
C ALA A 13 -14.69 19.83 17.96
N VAL A 14 -15.01 19.10 19.03
CA VAL A 14 -14.70 17.67 19.15
C VAL A 14 -15.50 16.85 18.12
N THR A 15 -16.79 17.14 17.93
CA THR A 15 -17.58 16.49 16.88
C THR A 15 -17.05 16.80 15.48
N GLY A 16 -16.61 18.03 15.23
CA GLY A 16 -16.00 18.42 13.94
C GLY A 16 -14.69 17.68 13.67
N LEU A 17 -13.82 17.55 14.68
CA LEU A 17 -12.56 16.83 14.58
C LEU A 17 -12.77 15.32 14.34
N LEU A 18 -13.76 14.72 15.02
CA LEU A 18 -14.13 13.31 14.82
C LEU A 18 -14.67 13.03 13.42
N ILE A 19 -15.54 13.91 12.90
CA ILE A 19 -16.08 13.78 11.53
C ILE A 19 -14.97 13.92 10.49
N LEU A 20 -14.06 14.88 10.67
CA LEU A 20 -12.91 15.07 9.77
C LEU A 20 -11.98 13.86 9.77
N CYS A 21 -11.71 13.27 10.94
CA CYS A 21 -10.89 12.06 11.08
C CYS A 21 -11.56 10.84 10.41
N LEU A 22 -12.88 10.70 10.59
CA LEU A 22 -13.65 9.63 9.97
C LEU A 22 -13.67 9.75 8.45
N LEU A 23 -13.79 10.97 7.91
CA LEU A 23 -13.66 11.22 6.48
C LEU A 23 -12.27 10.85 5.95
N TYR A 24 -11.21 11.19 6.70
CA TYR A 24 -9.83 10.88 6.30
C TYR A 24 -9.55 9.38 6.19
N MET A 25 -10.15 8.56 7.08
CA MET A 25 -10.02 7.10 7.05
C MET A 25 -10.71 6.45 5.84
N THR A 26 -11.79 7.03 5.31
CA THR A 26 -12.48 6.50 4.13
C THR A 26 -11.75 6.76 2.80
N ALA A 27 -10.72 7.62 2.80
CA ALA A 27 -10.00 7.99 1.59
C ALA A 27 -8.92 6.98 1.16
N THR A 28 -8.63 5.95 1.97
CA THR A 28 -7.67 4.90 1.59
C THR A 28 -8.32 3.95 0.57
N LYS A 29 -8.23 4.27 -0.71
CA LYS A 29 -8.52 3.32 -1.79
C LYS A 29 -7.47 2.21 -1.77
N THR A 30 -7.90 1.00 -1.43
CA THR A 30 -7.12 -0.23 -1.68
C THR A 30 -7.16 -0.50 -3.20
N GLY A 31 -6.00 -0.56 -3.84
CA GLY A 31 -5.90 -0.82 -5.27
C GLY A 31 -6.53 -2.17 -5.63
N ALA A 32 -7.46 -2.15 -6.59
CA ALA A 32 -8.02 -3.37 -7.17
C ALA A 32 -6.91 -4.09 -7.96
N ALA A 33 -6.83 -5.42 -7.79
CA ALA A 33 -6.04 -6.25 -8.69
C ALA A 33 -6.70 -6.18 -10.07
N ASP A 34 -5.97 -5.71 -11.08
CA ASP A 34 -6.44 -5.71 -12.46
C ASP A 34 -6.70 -7.16 -12.89
N ASP A 35 -7.95 -7.47 -13.26
CA ASP A 35 -8.36 -8.71 -13.93
C ASP A 35 -7.87 -8.71 -15.39
N GLY A 36 -6.63 -8.28 -15.61
CA GLY A 36 -5.99 -8.18 -16.91
C GLY A 36 -5.83 -9.58 -17.49
N GLN A 37 -6.72 -9.95 -18.42
CA GLN A 37 -6.55 -11.14 -19.24
C GLN A 37 -5.13 -11.11 -19.85
N THR A 38 -4.28 -12.01 -19.37
CA THR A 38 -2.94 -12.20 -19.91
C THR A 38 -2.97 -13.22 -21.04
N PHE A 39 -1.96 -13.24 -21.91
CA PHE A 39 -1.79 -14.23 -22.99
C PHE A 39 -1.92 -15.70 -22.53
N SER A 40 -1.68 -15.97 -21.25
CA SER A 40 -1.83 -17.30 -20.63
C SER A 40 -3.23 -17.62 -20.09
N GLY A 41 -4.19 -16.69 -20.16
CA GLY A 41 -5.57 -16.87 -19.65
C GLY A 41 -5.71 -16.89 -18.12
N LEU A 42 -4.62 -16.60 -17.40
CA LEU A 42 -4.56 -16.66 -15.93
C LEU A 42 -4.49 -15.25 -15.34
N GLN A 43 -5.19 -15.05 -14.21
CA GLN A 43 -5.17 -13.82 -13.43
C GLN A 43 -3.74 -13.50 -12.96
N VAL A 44 -3.42 -12.21 -12.91
CA VAL A 44 -2.17 -11.64 -12.39
C VAL A 44 -2.52 -10.73 -11.20
N PRO A 45 -1.63 -10.52 -10.22
CA PRO A 45 -0.22 -10.94 -10.13
C PRO A 45 -0.03 -12.41 -9.76
N ARG A 46 1.11 -12.98 -10.18
CA ARG A 46 1.51 -14.35 -9.82
C ARG A 46 2.72 -14.29 -8.93
N PHE A 47 2.66 -15.05 -7.86
CA PHE A 47 3.79 -15.23 -6.99
C PHE A 47 4.29 -16.67 -7.07
N VAL A 48 5.60 -16.84 -6.98
CA VAL A 48 6.31 -18.11 -6.96
C VAL A 48 7.18 -18.17 -5.71
N SER A 49 7.39 -19.40 -5.22
CA SER A 49 8.33 -19.62 -4.12
C SER A 49 9.75 -19.65 -4.65
N LEU A 50 10.63 -18.90 -3.98
CA LEU A 50 12.05 -18.94 -4.26
C LEU A 50 12.71 -20.10 -3.50
N LYS A 51 13.64 -20.79 -4.15
CA LYS A 51 14.45 -21.83 -3.49
C LYS A 51 15.46 -21.26 -2.48
N THR A 52 15.88 -20.01 -2.67
CA THR A 52 16.97 -19.39 -1.91
C THR A 52 16.60 -17.97 -1.49
N ASP A 53 17.00 -17.58 -0.28
CA ASP A 53 16.76 -16.24 0.28
C ASP A 53 17.47 -15.10 -0.49
N ARG A 54 18.57 -15.40 -1.20
CA ARG A 54 19.37 -14.43 -1.96
C ARG A 54 19.12 -14.58 -3.46
N VAL A 55 18.61 -13.55 -4.10
CA VAL A 55 18.35 -13.52 -5.55
C VAL A 55 19.04 -12.33 -6.22
N ASN A 56 19.67 -12.60 -7.37
CA ASN A 56 20.35 -11.60 -8.17
C ASN A 56 19.41 -11.07 -9.26
N LEU A 57 18.97 -9.82 -9.14
CA LEU A 57 18.21 -9.12 -10.17
C LEU A 57 19.17 -8.64 -11.26
N ARG A 58 18.99 -9.19 -12.46
CA ARG A 58 19.78 -8.86 -13.66
C ARG A 58 18.92 -8.06 -14.63
N THR A 59 19.57 -7.20 -15.40
CA THR A 59 18.89 -6.31 -16.37
C THR A 59 18.57 -7.01 -17.69
N GLY A 60 19.07 -8.22 -17.92
CA GLY A 60 18.80 -8.99 -19.13
C GLY A 60 18.65 -10.49 -18.86
N PRO A 61 18.20 -11.25 -19.86
CA PRO A 61 17.85 -12.66 -19.71
C PRO A 61 19.07 -13.57 -19.59
N SER A 62 20.25 -13.10 -20.01
CA SER A 62 21.49 -13.89 -19.98
C SER A 62 22.31 -13.64 -18.71
N GLN A 63 23.17 -14.59 -18.37
CA GLN A 63 24.05 -14.51 -17.20
C GLN A 63 25.16 -13.45 -17.34
N ASN A 64 25.42 -13.00 -18.57
CA ASN A 64 26.44 -11.98 -18.85
C ASN A 64 26.01 -10.56 -18.47
N TYR A 65 24.72 -10.34 -18.17
CA TYR A 65 24.24 -9.03 -17.76
C TYR A 65 24.66 -8.71 -16.31
N PRO A 66 25.07 -7.46 -16.03
CA PRO A 66 25.48 -7.06 -14.69
C PRO A 66 24.33 -7.21 -13.68
N ILE A 67 24.68 -7.54 -12.44
CA ILE A 67 23.74 -7.63 -11.32
C ILE A 67 23.46 -6.20 -10.86
N LYS A 68 22.21 -5.77 -10.93
CA LYS A 68 21.80 -4.41 -10.52
C LYS A 68 21.42 -4.36 -9.04
N LEU A 69 20.86 -5.44 -8.52
CA LEU A 69 20.39 -5.53 -7.14
C LEU A 69 20.46 -6.97 -6.64
N VAL A 70 20.87 -7.15 -5.38
CA VAL A 70 20.75 -8.43 -4.68
C VAL A 70 19.60 -8.30 -3.68
N TYR A 71 18.51 -9.04 -3.91
CA TYR A 71 17.38 -9.05 -3.00
C TYR A 71 17.55 -10.17 -1.98
N VAL A 72 17.55 -9.82 -0.69
CA VAL A 72 17.63 -10.77 0.42
C VAL A 72 16.46 -10.53 1.35
N ARG A 73 15.40 -11.34 1.23
CA ARG A 73 14.26 -11.27 2.16
C ARG A 73 13.66 -12.66 2.35
N LYS A 74 13.58 -13.06 3.62
CA LYS A 74 13.02 -14.35 4.03
C LYS A 74 11.50 -14.35 3.82
N GLY A 75 10.98 -15.41 3.23
CA GLY A 75 9.55 -15.66 3.14
C GLY A 75 8.78 -14.75 2.20
N LEU A 76 9.40 -14.16 1.15
CA LEU A 76 8.61 -13.54 0.08
C LEU A 76 8.07 -14.58 -0.90
N PRO A 77 6.79 -14.50 -1.23
CA PRO A 77 6.30 -14.96 -2.52
C PRO A 77 6.63 -13.84 -3.53
N LEU A 78 7.68 -14.03 -4.35
CA LEU A 78 8.03 -13.10 -5.44
C LEU A 78 7.15 -13.34 -6.65
#